data_AF-A0A2A9KD93-F1
#
_entry.id   AF-A0A2A9KD93-F1
#
_cell.length_a   1.000
_cell.length_b   1.000
_cell.length_c   1.000
_cell.angle_alpha   90.00
_cell.angle_beta   90.00
_cell.angle_gamma   90.00
#
_symmetry.space_group_name_H-M   'P 1'
#
loop_
_entity.id
_entity.type
_entity.pdbx_description
1 polymer ?
#
loop_
_entity_poly.entity_id
_entity_poly.type
_entity_poly.pdbx_seq_one_letter_code
_entity_poly.pdbx_strand_id
1 'polypeptide(L)'
;MLTSLKKSYLAPAFVCLLASALAPTLAQARNTKMLLPLSEAVSQRVVQQALGSDLSIGFGAAVPDGATVLSQEVFARGEAKPNYRTISTDDAAVCRMALQNAVIDLVKQARNSGANAVVGIVSFYDHLAVMDSTTQYECHAGMTRSVVDLKAKLAKIERGYGGNAVVAPPRLMPPASGYADINDVQQVPFLDQRGREVYQLWLTRTGPRAFVVAEDGFVWQSWGTPPDPNVSRDPALRALQSCYNHGAKNCQLYAVDNAVVYHPGAAASQLQQPNAPAGRAPQGE
;
A
#
# COMPACT_ATOMS: atom_id res chain seq x y z
N MET A 1 -46.66 -59.74 -60.38
CA MET A 1 -45.36 -60.38 -60.09
C MET A 1 -44.38 -60.00 -61.19
N LEU A 2 -43.10 -59.90 -60.83
CA LEU A 2 -41.89 -59.75 -61.66
C LEU A 2 -41.26 -58.35 -61.81
N THR A 3 -40.27 -58.13 -60.92
CA THR A 3 -38.87 -57.76 -61.19
C THR A 3 -38.50 -56.39 -61.76
N SER A 4 -37.85 -55.60 -60.90
CA SER A 4 -36.49 -55.01 -61.04
C SER A 4 -36.02 -54.55 -62.44
N LEU A 5 -35.61 -53.29 -62.57
CA LEU A 5 -34.21 -52.95 -62.92
C LEU A 5 -33.89 -51.44 -62.78
N LYS A 6 -32.88 -51.16 -61.94
CA LYS A 6 -31.74 -50.23 -62.10
C LYS A 6 -31.88 -48.97 -62.98
N LYS A 7 -31.50 -47.80 -62.42
CA LYS A 7 -30.34 -47.02 -62.90
C LYS A 7 -29.97 -45.85 -61.99
N SER A 8 -28.68 -45.80 -61.67
CA SER A 8 -27.97 -44.68 -61.06
C SER A 8 -28.02 -43.44 -61.94
N TYR A 9 -28.21 -42.28 -61.34
CA TYR A 9 -27.80 -41.00 -61.92
C TYR A 9 -27.04 -40.20 -60.86
N LEU A 10 -25.73 -40.07 -61.12
CA LEU A 10 -24.87 -39.01 -60.61
C LEU A 10 -25.35 -37.68 -61.21
N ALA A 11 -25.60 -36.69 -60.36
CA ALA A 11 -25.45 -35.28 -60.73
C ALA A 11 -25.07 -34.46 -59.48
N PRO A 12 -24.20 -33.44 -59.61
CA PRO A 12 -23.38 -32.92 -58.53
C PRO A 12 -24.05 -31.74 -57.83
N ALA A 13 -24.10 -31.77 -56.50
CA ALA A 13 -24.44 -30.59 -55.70
C ALA A 13 -23.23 -30.21 -54.84
N PHE A 14 -22.22 -29.66 -55.52
CA PHE A 14 -21.14 -28.92 -54.87
C PHE A 14 -21.61 -27.47 -54.73
N VAL A 15 -22.32 -27.17 -53.64
CA VAL A 15 -22.67 -25.79 -53.26
C VAL A 15 -22.32 -25.60 -51.79
N CYS A 16 -21.14 -25.00 -51.59
CA CYS A 16 -20.75 -24.11 -50.50
C CYS A 16 -21.45 -24.26 -49.14
N LEU A 17 -20.94 -25.15 -48.28
CA LEU A 17 -21.27 -25.20 -46.84
C LEU A 17 -20.00 -25.36 -45.98
N LEU A 18 -19.04 -24.45 -46.17
CA LEU A 18 -17.80 -24.34 -45.36
C LEU A 18 -17.50 -22.88 -45.01
N ALA A 19 -18.52 -22.10 -44.63
CA ALA A 19 -18.36 -20.70 -44.24
C ALA A 19 -19.24 -20.31 -43.05
N SER A 20 -19.25 -21.15 -42.00
CA SER A 20 -19.95 -20.81 -40.76
C SER A 20 -19.10 -21.13 -39.53
N ALA A 21 -18.73 -20.05 -38.83
CA ALA A 21 -18.20 -19.97 -37.47
C ALA A 21 -16.67 -20.08 -37.26
N LEU A 22 -15.88 -19.27 -37.99
CA LEU A 22 -14.78 -18.55 -37.34
C LEU A 22 -15.38 -17.29 -36.72
N ALA A 23 -16.11 -17.42 -35.62
CA ALA A 23 -16.26 -16.28 -34.73
C ALA A 23 -14.90 -16.12 -34.05
N PRO A 24 -14.13 -15.06 -34.31
CA PRO A 24 -12.98 -14.78 -33.46
C PRO A 24 -13.55 -14.54 -32.07
N THR A 25 -13.39 -15.51 -31.18
CA THR A 25 -13.54 -15.23 -29.76
C THR A 25 -12.49 -14.18 -29.48
N LEU A 26 -12.92 -12.92 -29.34
CA LEU A 26 -12.05 -11.86 -28.87
C LEU A 26 -11.61 -12.28 -27.47
N ALA A 27 -10.41 -12.87 -27.38
CA ALA A 27 -9.72 -13.05 -26.12
C ALA A 27 -9.45 -11.65 -25.59
N GLN A 28 -10.37 -11.13 -24.77
CA GLN A 28 -10.25 -9.84 -24.15
C GLN A 28 -9.16 -9.93 -23.08
N ALA A 29 -7.92 -9.63 -23.47
CA ALA A 29 -6.80 -9.46 -22.56
C ALA A 29 -7.02 -8.16 -21.77
N ARG A 30 -7.80 -8.26 -20.69
CA ARG A 30 -7.99 -7.14 -19.75
C ARG A 30 -6.68 -6.84 -19.02
N ASN A 31 -6.36 -5.56 -18.90
CA ASN A 31 -5.27 -5.03 -18.08
C ASN A 31 -5.77 -3.81 -17.29
N THR A 32 -6.30 -4.01 -16.10
CA THR A 32 -6.83 -2.93 -15.26
C THR A 32 -5.82 -2.49 -14.24
N LYS A 33 -5.40 -1.22 -14.33
CA LYS A 33 -4.59 -0.57 -13.31
C LYS A 33 -5.42 -0.34 -12.06
N MET A 34 -4.89 -0.75 -10.91
CA MET A 34 -5.45 -0.52 -9.58
C MET A 34 -4.37 0.09 -8.69
N LEU A 35 -4.75 1.10 -7.91
CA LEU A 35 -3.92 1.64 -6.84
C LEU A 35 -4.48 1.17 -5.51
N LEU A 36 -3.72 0.35 -4.81
CA LEU A 36 -4.19 -0.38 -3.63
C LEU A 36 -3.32 -0.05 -2.41
N PRO A 37 -3.87 -0.11 -1.19
CA PRO A 37 -3.13 0.20 0.03
C PRO A 37 -2.05 -0.85 0.31
N LEU A 38 -0.83 -0.38 0.59
CA LEU A 38 0.31 -1.22 0.97
C LEU A 38 0.05 -1.99 2.27
N SER A 39 -0.64 -1.35 3.22
CA SER A 39 -0.89 -1.89 4.56
C SER A 39 -1.62 -3.23 4.53
N GLU A 40 -2.54 -3.44 3.59
CA GLU A 40 -3.30 -4.69 3.48
C GLU A 40 -2.47 -5.86 3.00
N ALA A 41 -1.46 -5.61 2.17
CA ALA A 41 -0.60 -6.66 1.60
C ALA A 41 0.63 -6.93 2.47
N VAL A 42 1.25 -5.89 3.03
CA VAL A 42 2.46 -5.99 3.85
C VAL A 42 2.17 -6.53 5.25
N SER A 43 0.98 -6.27 5.80
CA SER A 43 0.57 -6.82 7.11
C SER A 43 0.28 -8.33 7.09
N GLN A 44 0.32 -8.95 5.90
CA GLN A 44 -0.04 -10.35 5.73
C GLN A 44 1.04 -11.26 6.31
N ARG A 45 0.61 -12.33 7.00
CA ARG A 45 1.51 -13.25 7.70
C ARG A 45 2.63 -13.78 6.82
N VAL A 46 2.35 -14.07 5.55
CA VAL A 46 3.35 -14.58 4.59
C VAL A 46 4.50 -13.60 4.37
N VAL A 47 4.21 -12.29 4.30
CA VAL A 47 5.25 -11.26 4.16
C VAL A 47 6.00 -11.10 5.47
N GLN A 48 5.29 -11.03 6.60
CA GLN A 48 5.91 -10.92 7.92
C GLN A 48 6.85 -12.09 8.24
N GLN A 49 6.46 -13.31 7.87
CA GLN A 49 7.29 -14.51 7.97
C GLN A 49 8.51 -14.45 7.06
N ALA A 50 8.33 -13.96 5.82
CA ALA A 50 9.46 -13.78 4.91
C ALA A 50 10.45 -12.75 5.44
N LEU A 51 9.99 -11.62 6.01
CA LEU A 51 10.84 -10.60 6.61
C LEU A 51 11.64 -11.12 7.80
N GLY A 52 11.01 -11.93 8.66
CA GLY A 52 11.62 -12.34 9.92
C GLY A 52 11.89 -11.14 10.83
N SER A 53 12.74 -11.33 11.84
CA SER A 53 13.24 -10.23 12.69
C SER A 53 14.53 -9.61 12.15
N ASP A 54 15.08 -10.18 11.07
CA ASP A 54 16.40 -9.87 10.55
C ASP A 54 16.38 -8.83 9.43
N LEU A 55 15.23 -8.61 8.78
CA LEU A 55 15.14 -7.79 7.58
C LEU A 55 14.04 -6.72 7.67
N SER A 56 14.40 -5.49 7.28
CA SER A 56 13.47 -4.34 7.24
C SER A 56 13.09 -3.96 5.80
N ILE A 57 11.88 -3.45 5.60
CA ILE A 57 11.44 -2.93 4.29
C ILE A 57 10.95 -1.49 4.39
N GLY A 58 11.25 -0.68 3.38
CA GLY A 58 10.82 0.71 3.27
C GLY A 58 10.28 1.04 1.88
N PHE A 59 9.01 1.41 1.82
CA PHE A 59 8.35 1.90 0.60
C PHE A 59 8.51 3.41 0.44
N GLY A 60 8.39 3.86 -0.81
CA GLY A 60 8.74 5.19 -1.27
C GLY A 60 10.20 5.27 -1.71
N ALA A 61 10.54 6.27 -2.53
CA ALA A 61 11.88 6.42 -3.11
C ALA A 61 12.98 6.79 -2.10
N ALA A 62 12.57 7.30 -0.93
CA ALA A 62 13.47 7.70 0.14
C ALA A 62 14.30 6.53 0.68
N VAL A 63 15.58 6.78 0.92
CA VAL A 63 16.49 5.86 1.61
C VAL A 63 16.66 6.38 3.04
N PRO A 64 16.38 5.57 4.08
CA PRO A 64 16.55 6.00 5.47
C PRO A 64 17.98 6.41 5.80
N ASP A 65 18.13 7.40 6.68
CA ASP A 65 19.43 7.79 7.22
C ASP A 65 20.11 6.60 7.92
N GLY A 66 21.41 6.45 7.70
CA GLY A 66 22.19 5.32 8.23
C GLY A 66 22.05 4.01 7.43
N ALA A 67 21.27 3.99 6.35
CA ALA A 67 21.27 2.86 5.42
C ALA A 67 22.45 2.94 4.45
N THR A 68 23.29 1.90 4.45
CA THR A 68 24.34 1.70 3.45
C THR A 68 23.77 0.89 2.28
N VAL A 69 23.53 1.54 1.14
CA VAL A 69 23.04 0.86 -0.07
C VAL A 69 24.13 -0.04 -0.65
N LEU A 70 23.81 -1.31 -0.85
CA LEU A 70 24.74 -2.34 -1.34
C LEU A 70 24.59 -2.64 -2.84
N SER A 71 23.46 -2.27 -3.44
CA SER A 71 23.14 -2.60 -4.84
C SER A 71 22.85 -1.36 -5.66
N GLN A 72 23.01 -1.49 -6.98
CA GLN A 72 22.24 -0.67 -7.92
C GLN A 72 20.74 -1.05 -7.82
N GLU A 73 19.88 -0.33 -8.54
CA GLU A 73 18.44 -0.60 -8.51
C GLU A 73 18.16 -2.08 -8.84
N VAL A 74 17.40 -2.75 -7.96
CA VAL A 74 16.92 -4.12 -8.15
C VAL A 74 15.44 -4.10 -8.49
N PHE A 75 14.98 -5.15 -9.16
CA PHE A 75 13.60 -5.26 -9.63
C PHE A 75 12.96 -6.55 -9.14
N ALA A 76 11.66 -6.50 -8.87
CA ALA A 76 10.87 -7.68 -8.57
C ALA A 76 9.53 -7.62 -9.29
N ARG A 77 9.17 -8.72 -9.97
CA ARG A 77 7.86 -8.91 -10.59
C ARG A 77 7.08 -9.96 -9.83
N GLY A 78 6.08 -9.50 -9.09
CA GLY A 78 5.15 -10.38 -8.39
C GLY A 78 3.94 -10.70 -9.26
N GLU A 79 3.59 -11.98 -9.33
CA GLU A 79 2.43 -12.45 -10.07
C GLU A 79 1.54 -13.33 -9.19
N ALA A 80 0.23 -13.22 -9.36
CA ALA A 80 -0.73 -14.09 -8.70
C ALA A 80 -1.89 -14.44 -9.62
N LYS A 81 -2.40 -15.66 -9.53
CA LYS A 81 -3.53 -16.14 -10.33
C LYS A 81 -4.83 -16.08 -9.53
N PRO A 82 -5.93 -15.54 -10.09
CA PRO A 82 -7.27 -15.66 -9.52
C PRO A 82 -7.71 -17.12 -9.38
N ASN A 83 -8.47 -17.42 -8.32
CA ASN A 83 -9.04 -18.75 -8.10
C ASN A 83 -10.49 -18.79 -8.60
N TYR A 84 -10.68 -19.27 -9.83
CA TYR A 84 -12.00 -19.32 -10.49
C TYR A 84 -12.94 -20.42 -9.98
N ARG A 85 -12.52 -21.25 -9.02
CA ARG A 85 -13.32 -22.40 -8.57
C ARG A 85 -14.45 -22.04 -7.61
N THR A 86 -14.42 -20.86 -6.97
CA THR A 86 -15.40 -20.46 -5.95
C THR A 86 -15.57 -18.94 -5.95
N ILE A 87 -16.64 -18.42 -6.56
CA ILE A 87 -17.00 -16.98 -6.63
C ILE A 87 -15.91 -16.15 -7.35
N SER A 88 -16.27 -15.08 -8.06
CA SER A 88 -15.25 -14.24 -8.72
C SER A 88 -14.23 -13.79 -7.66
N THR A 89 -12.97 -14.21 -7.77
CA THR A 89 -11.92 -13.69 -6.89
C THR A 89 -11.82 -12.20 -7.16
N ASP A 90 -11.97 -11.39 -6.12
CA ASP A 90 -11.79 -9.94 -6.18
C ASP A 90 -10.38 -9.61 -6.71
N ASP A 91 -10.30 -8.77 -7.75
CA ASP A 91 -9.03 -8.35 -8.36
C ASP A 91 -8.08 -7.76 -7.29
N ALA A 92 -8.61 -7.03 -6.30
CA ALA A 92 -7.80 -6.49 -5.22
C ALA A 92 -7.15 -7.60 -4.38
N ALA A 93 -7.83 -8.72 -4.15
CA ALA A 93 -7.26 -9.87 -3.45
C ALA A 93 -6.11 -10.51 -4.22
N VAL A 94 -6.26 -10.68 -5.54
CA VAL A 94 -5.19 -11.22 -6.39
C VAL A 94 -4.02 -10.25 -6.47
N CYS A 95 -4.29 -8.95 -6.56
CA CYS A 95 -3.29 -7.90 -6.48
C CYS A 95 -2.53 -7.89 -5.15
N ARG A 96 -3.19 -8.14 -4.02
CA ARG A 96 -2.51 -8.28 -2.73
C ARG A 96 -1.55 -9.46 -2.75
N MET A 97 -1.95 -10.60 -3.28
CA MET A 97 -1.07 -11.76 -3.44
C MET A 97 0.11 -11.48 -4.38
N ALA A 98 -0.11 -10.76 -5.48
CA ALA A 98 0.95 -10.38 -6.40
C ALA A 98 1.99 -9.47 -5.71
N LEU A 99 1.56 -8.48 -4.93
CA LEU A 99 2.47 -7.65 -4.14
C LEU A 99 3.24 -8.47 -3.10
N GLN A 100 2.58 -9.39 -2.38
CA GLN A 100 3.26 -10.28 -1.43
C GLN A 100 4.39 -11.05 -2.12
N ASN A 101 4.13 -11.61 -3.30
CA ASN A 101 5.13 -12.34 -4.08
C ASN A 101 6.29 -11.45 -4.51
N ALA A 102 6.03 -10.21 -4.95
CA ALA A 102 7.07 -9.25 -5.29
C ALA A 102 7.96 -8.90 -4.07
N VAL A 103 7.34 -8.62 -2.92
CA VAL A 103 8.07 -8.29 -1.68
C VAL A 103 8.91 -9.48 -1.22
N ILE A 104 8.34 -10.69 -1.24
CA ILE A 104 9.08 -11.91 -0.87
C ILE A 104 10.29 -12.13 -1.79
N ASP A 105 10.17 -11.80 -3.07
CA ASP A 105 11.29 -11.86 -4.00
C ASP A 105 12.39 -10.83 -3.64
N LEU A 106 12.02 -9.58 -3.37
CA LEU A 106 12.98 -8.56 -2.89
C LEU A 106 13.69 -8.99 -1.60
N VAL A 107 12.97 -9.62 -0.67
CA VAL A 107 13.52 -10.18 0.58
C VAL A 107 14.54 -11.27 0.29
N LYS A 108 14.29 -12.16 -0.67
CA LYS A 108 15.25 -13.18 -1.10
C LYS A 108 16.49 -12.53 -1.72
N GLN A 109 16.30 -11.55 -2.61
CA GLN A 109 17.40 -10.82 -3.24
C GLN A 109 18.28 -10.10 -2.20
N ALA A 110 17.68 -9.47 -1.20
CA ALA A 110 18.38 -8.85 -0.07
C ALA A 110 19.26 -9.85 0.67
N ARG A 111 18.69 -10.98 1.12
CA ARG A 111 19.44 -12.01 1.85
C ARG A 111 20.57 -12.59 1.02
N ASN A 112 20.32 -12.89 -0.25
CA ASN A 112 21.34 -13.41 -1.18
C ASN A 112 22.49 -12.42 -1.41
N SER A 113 22.23 -11.12 -1.23
CA SER A 113 23.23 -10.05 -1.37
C SER A 113 23.87 -9.64 -0.03
N GLY A 114 23.56 -10.35 1.07
CA GLY A 114 24.03 -10.01 2.41
C GLY A 114 23.45 -8.71 2.98
N ALA A 115 22.37 -8.19 2.37
CA ALA A 115 21.62 -7.04 2.85
C ALA A 115 20.65 -7.47 3.97
N ASN A 116 20.36 -6.55 4.89
CA ASN A 116 19.37 -6.73 5.95
C ASN A 116 18.23 -5.69 5.84
N ALA A 117 18.16 -4.98 4.73
CA ALA A 117 17.04 -4.10 4.41
C ALA A 117 16.79 -4.03 2.90
N VAL A 118 15.52 -3.79 2.54
CA VAL A 118 15.10 -3.37 1.19
C VAL A 118 14.47 -1.99 1.33
N VAL A 119 15.02 -0.99 0.68
CA VAL A 119 14.60 0.41 0.82
C VAL A 119 14.37 1.02 -0.55
N GLY A 120 13.76 2.20 -0.61
CA GLY A 120 13.50 2.85 -1.91
C GLY A 120 12.46 2.09 -2.74
N ILE A 121 11.55 1.32 -2.12
CA ILE A 121 10.62 0.46 -2.86
C ILE A 121 9.52 1.32 -3.48
N VAL A 122 9.48 1.35 -4.81
CA VAL A 122 8.49 2.08 -5.60
C VAL A 122 7.83 1.14 -6.61
N SER A 123 6.58 1.41 -6.98
CA SER A 123 5.98 0.67 -8.10
C SER A 123 6.60 1.14 -9.41
N PHE A 124 6.89 0.18 -10.28
CA PHE A 124 7.62 0.42 -11.53
C PHE A 124 7.11 -0.50 -12.64
N TYR A 125 5.81 -0.40 -12.90
CA TYR A 125 5.11 -1.24 -13.87
C TYR A 125 5.74 -1.16 -15.27
N ASP A 126 6.01 -2.33 -15.85
CA ASP A 126 6.65 -2.54 -17.16
C ASP A 126 7.97 -1.76 -17.35
N HIS A 127 8.61 -1.35 -16.24
CA HIS A 127 9.82 -0.55 -16.22
C HIS A 127 9.71 0.82 -16.94
N LEU A 128 8.51 1.38 -17.02
CA LEU A 128 8.25 2.63 -17.74
C LEU A 128 8.16 3.84 -16.79
N ALA A 129 7.30 3.75 -15.79
CA ALA A 129 6.97 4.87 -14.91
C ALA A 129 7.14 4.49 -13.45
N VAL A 130 7.84 5.34 -12.70
CA VAL A 130 7.97 5.21 -11.25
C VAL A 130 6.75 5.85 -10.60
N MET A 131 6.04 5.08 -9.78
CA MET A 131 5.08 5.61 -8.82
C MET A 131 5.72 5.57 -7.43
N ASP A 132 6.11 6.75 -6.95
CA ASP A 132 6.63 6.94 -5.60
C ASP A 132 5.47 7.13 -4.62
N SER A 133 5.17 6.10 -3.84
CA SER A 133 4.16 6.16 -2.78
C SER A 133 4.58 5.31 -1.60
N THR A 134 4.38 5.87 -0.41
CA THR A 134 4.61 5.18 0.88
C THR A 134 3.35 4.47 1.37
N THR A 135 2.20 4.67 0.73
CA THR A 135 0.89 4.17 1.19
C THR A 135 0.17 3.30 0.17
N GLN A 136 0.49 3.42 -1.13
CA GLN A 136 -0.18 2.70 -2.21
C GLN A 136 0.82 2.01 -3.12
N TYR A 137 0.37 0.96 -3.80
CA TYR A 137 1.11 0.29 -4.88
C TYR A 137 0.25 0.17 -6.13
N GLU A 138 0.92 0.16 -7.28
CA GLU A 138 0.32 -0.07 -8.57
C GLU A 138 0.25 -1.57 -8.86
N CYS A 139 -0.95 -2.03 -9.20
CA CYS A 139 -1.21 -3.39 -9.63
C CYS A 139 -1.94 -3.38 -10.97
N HIS A 140 -1.65 -4.37 -11.80
CA HIS A 140 -2.30 -4.59 -13.07
C HIS A 140 -3.04 -5.91 -13.03
N ALA A 141 -4.37 -5.84 -12.87
CA ALA A 141 -5.26 -6.98 -12.81
C ALA A 141 -5.73 -7.40 -14.21
N GLY A 142 -5.51 -8.67 -14.54
CA GLY A 142 -5.96 -9.25 -15.80
C GLY A 142 -6.73 -10.56 -15.61
N MET A 143 -7.24 -11.08 -16.72
CA MET A 143 -8.09 -12.29 -16.72
C MET A 143 -7.31 -13.59 -16.44
N THR A 144 -5.99 -13.57 -16.29
CA THR A 144 -5.21 -14.78 -15.99
C THR A 144 -4.30 -14.62 -14.80
N ARG A 145 -3.93 -13.38 -14.47
CA ARG A 145 -3.09 -13.01 -13.35
C ARG A 145 -3.22 -11.53 -13.03
N SER A 146 -2.84 -11.18 -11.81
CA SER A 146 -2.44 -9.81 -11.47
C SER A 146 -0.93 -9.71 -11.38
N VAL A 147 -0.40 -8.54 -11.72
CA VAL A 147 1.03 -8.25 -11.74
C VAL A 147 1.33 -7.00 -10.93
N VAL A 148 2.41 -7.04 -10.16
CA VAL A 148 3.01 -5.90 -9.48
C VAL A 148 4.51 -5.90 -9.79
N ASP A 149 5.00 -4.83 -10.41
CA ASP A 149 6.44 -4.63 -10.60
C ASP A 149 6.94 -3.60 -9.61
N LEU A 150 8.03 -3.92 -8.94
CA LEU A 150 8.69 -3.07 -7.97
C LEU A 150 10.12 -2.79 -8.42
N LYS A 151 10.57 -1.58 -8.10
CA LYS A 151 11.97 -1.18 -8.12
C LYS A 151 12.40 -0.85 -6.71
N ALA A 152 13.60 -1.26 -6.31
CA ALA A 152 14.10 -1.06 -4.95
C ALA A 152 15.62 -1.00 -4.90
N LYS A 153 16.16 -0.79 -3.70
CA LYS A 153 17.59 -0.87 -3.38
C LYS A 153 17.80 -1.82 -2.21
N LEU A 154 18.83 -2.64 -2.28
CA LEU A 154 19.24 -3.50 -1.18
C LEU A 154 20.20 -2.73 -0.29
N ALA A 155 20.02 -2.79 1.03
CA ALA A 155 20.81 -2.02 1.97
C ALA A 155 21.22 -2.82 3.22
N LYS A 156 22.27 -2.35 3.86
CA LYS A 156 22.64 -2.67 5.23
C LYS A 156 22.25 -1.51 6.14
N ILE A 157 21.48 -1.81 7.17
CA ILE A 157 21.19 -0.93 8.30
C ILE A 157 21.89 -1.49 9.54
N GLU A 158 22.67 -0.67 10.22
CA GLU A 158 23.32 -1.05 11.47
C GLU A 158 22.22 -1.29 12.53
N ARG A 159 22.12 -2.51 13.08
CA ARG A 159 21.20 -2.83 14.19
C ARG A 159 21.66 -2.23 15.54
N GLY A 160 22.58 -1.27 15.51
CA GLY A 160 23.35 -0.76 16.64
C GLY A 160 22.80 0.52 17.25
N TYR A 161 21.66 0.42 17.94
CA TYR A 161 21.43 1.19 19.16
C TYR A 161 20.89 0.19 20.21
N GLY A 162 21.82 -0.43 20.94
CA GLY A 162 21.61 -1.09 22.25
C GLY A 162 20.79 -2.39 22.29
N GLY A 163 21.47 -3.51 22.59
CA GLY A 163 20.84 -4.80 22.87
C GLY A 163 19.86 -4.78 24.05
N ASN A 164 18.96 -5.77 24.05
CA ASN A 164 17.91 -6.07 25.05
C ASN A 164 16.73 -5.09 25.15
N ALA A 165 16.19 -4.64 24.02
CA ALA A 165 14.78 -4.28 23.93
C ALA A 165 14.07 -5.27 23.01
N VAL A 166 13.00 -5.89 23.52
CA VAL A 166 12.02 -6.64 22.74
C VAL A 166 11.66 -5.80 21.52
N VAL A 167 12.04 -6.27 20.33
CA VAL A 167 11.78 -5.58 19.05
C VAL A 167 10.28 -5.59 18.83
N ALA A 168 9.61 -4.51 19.21
CA ALA A 168 8.36 -4.13 18.58
C ALA A 168 8.65 -3.94 17.08
N PRO A 169 7.75 -4.37 16.18
CA PRO A 169 7.95 -4.24 14.74
C PRO A 169 8.27 -2.78 14.37
N PRO A 170 9.04 -2.53 13.29
CA PRO A 170 9.44 -1.20 12.88
C PRO A 170 8.19 -0.33 12.76
N ARG A 171 8.09 0.68 13.63
CA ARG A 171 7.00 1.64 13.58
C ARG A 171 7.18 2.40 12.26
N LEU A 172 6.14 2.41 11.43
CA LEU A 172 6.02 3.27 10.26
C LEU A 172 5.87 4.73 10.75
N MET A 173 6.89 5.26 11.41
CA MET A 173 6.91 6.64 11.89
C MET A 173 7.23 7.53 10.70
N PRO A 174 6.43 8.57 10.44
CA PRO A 174 6.83 9.59 9.49
C PRO A 174 8.21 10.13 9.86
N PRO A 175 9.09 10.39 8.88
CA PRO A 175 10.39 10.96 9.16
C PRO A 175 10.24 12.32 9.83
N ALA A 176 11.25 12.72 10.61
CA ALA A 176 11.28 14.07 11.17
C ALA A 176 11.21 15.10 10.04
N SER A 177 10.33 16.09 10.17
CA SER A 177 10.13 17.09 9.11
C SER A 177 11.16 18.21 9.14
N GLY A 178 11.93 18.33 10.24
CA GLY A 178 12.83 19.45 10.48
C GLY A 178 12.12 20.76 10.80
N TYR A 179 10.80 20.75 11.00
CA TYR A 179 10.00 21.95 11.21
C TYR A 179 10.36 22.72 12.50
N ALA A 180 10.58 22.02 13.61
CA ALA A 180 10.92 22.62 14.90
C ALA A 180 11.64 21.63 15.82
N ASP A 181 12.33 22.14 16.86
CA ASP A 181 12.76 21.32 18.00
C ASP A 181 11.53 20.86 18.78
N ILE A 182 11.50 19.60 19.21
CA ILE A 182 10.36 19.04 19.93
C ILE A 182 10.10 19.74 21.28
N ASN A 183 11.12 20.36 21.88
CA ASN A 183 10.98 21.11 23.13
C ASN A 183 10.55 22.56 22.90
N ASP A 184 10.49 23.04 21.65
CA ASP A 184 10.01 24.38 21.33
C ASP A 184 8.48 24.41 21.26
N VAL A 185 7.88 24.55 22.44
CA VAL A 185 6.43 24.62 22.65
C VAL A 185 5.77 25.78 21.89
N GLN A 186 6.54 26.82 21.52
CA GLN A 186 6.00 27.98 20.81
C GLN A 186 5.80 27.72 19.31
N GLN A 187 6.44 26.68 18.76
CA GLN A 187 6.31 26.32 17.34
C GLN A 187 5.11 25.44 17.05
N VAL A 188 4.44 24.91 18.08
CA VAL A 188 3.29 24.02 17.88
C VAL A 188 2.11 24.85 17.34
N PRO A 189 1.65 24.58 16.11
CA PRO A 189 0.70 25.45 15.42
C PRO A 189 -0.70 25.33 16.02
N PHE A 190 -1.49 26.40 15.93
CA PHE A 190 -2.91 26.48 16.33
C PHE A 190 -3.20 26.45 17.84
N LEU A 191 -2.21 26.16 18.70
CA LEU A 191 -2.43 26.02 20.14
C LEU A 191 -2.53 27.38 20.84
N ASP A 192 -3.51 27.50 21.73
CA ASP A 192 -3.56 28.52 22.77
C ASP A 192 -2.70 28.12 24.00
N GLN A 193 -2.78 28.89 25.09
CA GLN A 193 -2.00 28.60 26.29
C GLN A 193 -2.33 27.23 26.90
N ARG A 194 -3.61 26.85 26.89
CA ARG A 194 -4.07 25.58 27.42
C ARG A 194 -3.57 24.41 26.57
N GLY A 195 -3.64 24.54 25.25
CA GLY A 195 -3.07 23.55 24.32
C GLY A 195 -1.57 23.36 24.54
N ARG A 196 -0.82 24.45 24.77
CA ARG A 196 0.62 24.39 25.06
C ARG A 196 0.94 23.68 26.37
N GLU A 197 0.13 23.87 27.41
CA GLU A 197 0.27 23.11 28.67
C GLU A 197 0.04 21.61 28.47
N VAL A 198 -0.95 21.25 27.63
CA VAL A 198 -1.18 19.85 27.24
C VAL A 198 0.04 19.28 26.50
N TYR A 199 0.63 20.04 25.58
CA TYR A 199 1.85 19.63 24.88
C TYR A 199 3.03 19.45 25.83
N GLN A 200 3.25 20.37 26.76
CA GLN A 200 4.29 20.25 27.80
C GLN A 200 4.11 18.98 28.64
N LEU A 201 2.89 18.68 29.06
CA LEU A 201 2.59 17.45 29.78
C LEU A 201 2.80 16.20 28.91
N TRP A 202 2.55 16.29 27.62
CA TRP A 202 2.80 15.20 26.67
C TRP A 202 4.30 14.92 26.52
N LEU A 203 5.15 15.95 26.53
CA LEU A 203 6.62 15.81 26.49
C LEU A 203 7.19 15.02 27.67
N THR A 204 6.47 14.90 28.79
CA THR A 204 6.91 14.09 29.94
C THR A 204 6.50 12.61 29.84
N ARG A 205 5.72 12.20 28.82
CA ARG A 205 5.21 10.83 28.70
C ARG A 205 6.24 9.89 28.10
N THR A 206 6.36 8.68 28.63
CA THR A 206 7.21 7.64 28.04
C THR A 206 6.59 7.08 26.76
N GLY A 207 7.41 6.88 25.72
CA GLY A 207 6.95 6.36 24.42
C GLY A 207 6.46 4.89 24.47
N PRO A 208 5.75 4.39 23.44
CA PRO A 208 5.31 5.08 22.22
C PRO A 208 4.39 6.27 22.52
N ARG A 209 4.52 7.40 21.83
CA ARG A 209 3.62 8.54 21.97
C ARG A 209 3.42 9.31 20.66
N ALA A 210 2.27 9.95 20.52
CA ALA A 210 1.98 10.83 19.39
C ALA A 210 1.13 12.02 19.81
N PHE A 211 1.31 13.14 19.10
CA PHE A 211 0.59 14.39 19.29
C PHE A 211 0.04 14.89 17.95
N VAL A 212 -1.25 15.19 17.93
CA VAL A 212 -2.01 15.68 16.78
C VAL A 212 -2.59 17.04 17.11
N VAL A 213 -2.51 17.93 16.14
CA VAL A 213 -3.04 19.30 16.18
C VAL A 213 -4.12 19.47 15.12
N ALA A 214 -5.10 20.31 15.38
CA ALA A 214 -6.13 20.70 14.43
C ALA A 214 -6.21 22.22 14.31
N GLU A 215 -6.67 22.71 13.17
CA GLU A 215 -6.76 24.15 12.87
C GLU A 215 -7.78 24.89 13.74
N ASP A 216 -8.72 24.16 14.34
CA ASP A 216 -9.67 24.69 15.32
C ASP A 216 -9.08 24.85 16.73
N GLY A 217 -7.78 24.57 16.91
CA GLY A 217 -7.03 24.77 18.14
C GLY A 217 -7.10 23.61 19.13
N PHE A 218 -7.79 22.52 18.79
CA PHE A 218 -7.84 21.32 19.61
C PHE A 218 -6.64 20.40 19.36
N VAL A 219 -6.36 19.56 20.36
CA VAL A 219 -5.24 18.63 20.35
C VAL A 219 -5.67 17.24 20.78
N TRP A 220 -5.02 16.23 20.20
CA TRP A 220 -5.17 14.83 20.60
C TRP A 220 -3.82 14.21 20.82
N GLN A 221 -3.75 13.41 21.87
CA GLN A 221 -2.53 12.75 22.28
C GLN A 221 -2.82 11.32 22.65
N SER A 222 -1.88 10.45 22.35
CA SER A 222 -1.91 9.10 22.85
C SER A 222 -0.50 8.64 23.19
N TRP A 223 -0.40 7.73 24.15
CA TRP A 223 0.86 7.14 24.56
C TRP A 223 0.68 5.70 25.05
N GLY A 224 1.79 4.98 25.18
CA GLY A 224 1.84 3.62 25.68
C GLY A 224 1.11 2.61 24.79
N THR A 225 0.83 1.45 25.40
CA THR A 225 0.06 0.37 24.78
C THR A 225 -1.38 0.44 25.30
N PRO A 226 -2.40 0.48 24.42
CA PRO A 226 -3.79 0.50 24.86
C PRO A 226 -4.15 -0.83 25.56
N PRO A 227 -5.01 -0.81 26.60
CA PRO A 227 -5.49 -2.02 27.27
C PRO A 227 -6.40 -2.87 26.38
N ASP A 228 -7.19 -2.22 25.52
CA ASP A 228 -8.10 -2.89 24.59
C ASP A 228 -7.32 -3.45 23.39
N PRO A 229 -7.34 -4.78 23.16
CA PRO A 229 -6.62 -5.40 22.05
C PRO A 229 -7.17 -5.03 20.67
N ASN A 230 -8.39 -4.50 20.57
CA ASN A 230 -9.00 -4.07 19.32
C ASN A 230 -8.55 -2.68 18.87
N VAL A 231 -7.85 -1.94 19.73
CA VAL A 231 -7.33 -0.61 19.43
C VAL A 231 -5.91 -0.72 18.87
N SER A 232 -5.60 0.08 17.85
CA SER A 232 -4.27 0.11 17.25
C SER A 232 -3.18 0.37 18.31
N ARG A 233 -2.13 -0.46 18.28
CA ARG A 233 -0.95 -0.28 19.14
C ARG A 233 -0.10 0.93 18.71
N ASP A 234 -0.32 1.46 17.52
CA ASP A 234 0.34 2.67 17.01
C ASP A 234 -0.28 3.93 17.66
N PRO A 235 0.51 4.75 18.39
CA PRO A 235 -0.01 5.95 19.00
C PRO A 235 -0.46 7.03 17.99
N ALA A 236 0.17 7.11 16.81
CA ALA A 236 -0.18 8.09 15.79
C ALA A 236 -1.57 7.81 15.23
N LEU A 237 -1.86 6.54 14.92
CA LEU A 237 -3.19 6.12 14.46
C LEU A 237 -4.26 6.39 15.52
N ARG A 238 -3.99 6.11 16.80
CA ARG A 238 -4.95 6.39 17.87
C ARG A 238 -5.26 7.88 17.99
N ALA A 239 -4.23 8.73 18.03
CA ALA A 239 -4.41 10.17 18.20
C ALA A 239 -5.15 10.78 16.99
N LEU A 240 -4.78 10.39 15.77
CA LEU A 240 -5.47 10.84 14.54
C LEU A 240 -6.92 10.37 14.52
N GLN A 241 -7.20 9.11 14.85
CA GLN A 241 -8.57 8.61 14.90
C GLN A 241 -9.43 9.36 15.93
N SER A 242 -8.88 9.68 17.11
CA SER A 242 -9.59 10.48 18.10
C SER A 242 -9.90 11.90 17.59
N CYS A 243 -8.97 12.52 16.84
CA CYS A 243 -9.20 13.80 16.19
C CYS A 243 -10.33 13.73 15.15
N TYR A 244 -10.27 12.74 14.25
CA TYR A 244 -11.30 12.56 13.21
C TYR A 244 -12.68 12.25 13.80
N ASN A 245 -12.75 11.40 14.81
CA ASN A 245 -14.01 11.05 15.47
C ASN A 245 -14.64 12.24 16.20
N HIS A 246 -13.84 13.25 16.57
CA HIS A 246 -14.35 14.49 17.15
C HIS A 246 -14.89 15.46 16.09
N GLY A 247 -14.61 15.23 14.80
CA GLY A 247 -15.01 16.12 13.71
C GLY A 247 -14.17 17.40 13.60
N ALA A 248 -12.94 17.37 14.07
CA ALA A 248 -12.04 18.53 14.07
C ALA A 248 -11.53 18.88 12.67
N LYS A 249 -11.18 20.15 12.45
CA LYS A 249 -10.71 20.64 11.16
C LYS A 249 -9.21 20.38 10.98
N ASN A 250 -8.86 19.73 9.86
CA ASN A 250 -7.47 19.53 9.44
C ASN A 250 -6.59 18.89 10.53
N CYS A 251 -6.95 17.68 10.97
CA CYS A 251 -6.14 16.88 11.89
C CYS A 251 -4.76 16.58 11.28
N GLN A 252 -3.71 17.12 11.87
CA GLN A 252 -2.33 16.93 11.42
C GLN A 252 -1.48 16.33 12.54
N LEU A 253 -0.66 15.35 12.18
CA LEU A 253 0.33 14.80 13.09
C LEU A 253 1.44 15.83 13.30
N TYR A 254 1.63 16.27 14.54
CA TYR A 254 2.68 17.23 14.88
C TYR A 254 3.96 16.52 15.31
N ALA A 255 3.86 15.56 16.24
CA ALA A 255 5.02 14.86 16.78
C ALA A 255 4.73 13.37 17.04
N VAL A 256 5.75 12.53 16.83
CA VAL A 256 5.73 11.10 17.16
C VAL A 256 7.01 10.75 17.90
N ASP A 257 6.85 10.15 19.07
CA ASP A 257 7.90 9.90 20.06
C ASP A 257 8.74 11.15 20.36
N ASN A 258 9.92 11.26 19.74
CA ASN A 258 10.87 12.34 19.98
C ASN A 258 11.12 13.20 18.73
N ALA A 259 10.34 13.03 17.67
CA ALA A 259 10.47 13.77 16.43
C ALA A 259 9.23 14.62 16.13
N VAL A 260 9.45 15.85 15.67
CA VAL A 260 8.43 16.67 15.00
C VAL A 260 8.31 16.19 13.56
N VAL A 261 7.10 15.86 13.13
CA VAL A 261 6.76 15.32 11.79
C VAL A 261 5.80 16.24 11.02
N TYR A 262 5.53 17.42 11.57
CA TYR A 262 4.59 18.39 11.04
C TYR A 262 5.06 19.00 9.71
N HIS A 263 4.15 19.13 8.75
CA HIS A 263 4.34 19.87 7.50
C HIS A 263 3.22 20.90 7.32
N PRO A 264 3.55 22.21 7.25
CA PRO A 264 2.58 23.26 6.96
C PRO A 264 1.85 22.99 5.65
N GLY A 265 0.51 23.02 5.66
CA GLY A 265 -0.32 22.86 4.45
C GLY A 265 -0.54 21.43 3.96
N ALA A 266 0.02 20.40 4.60
CA ALA A 266 -0.16 19.00 4.17
C ALA A 266 -1.60 18.46 4.34
N ALA A 267 -2.43 19.09 5.18
CA ALA A 267 -3.83 18.66 5.42
C ALA A 267 -4.70 18.76 4.16
N ALA A 268 -4.39 19.68 3.23
CA ALA A 268 -5.14 19.86 1.98
C ALA A 268 -4.88 18.75 0.94
N SER A 269 -3.92 17.85 1.14
CA SER A 269 -3.63 16.77 0.19
C SER A 269 -4.09 15.39 0.65
N GLN A 270 -4.49 15.23 1.92
CA GLN A 270 -4.91 13.93 2.47
C GLN A 270 -6.44 13.76 2.52
N LEU A 271 -7.23 14.81 2.24
CA LEU A 271 -8.70 14.76 2.22
C LEU A 271 -9.35 15.08 0.86
N GLN A 272 -8.60 15.48 -0.18
CA GLN A 272 -9.10 15.57 -1.56
C GLN A 272 -9.02 14.21 -2.30
N GLN A 273 -9.68 13.19 -1.77
CA GLN A 273 -10.22 12.11 -2.61
C GLN A 273 -11.65 12.52 -3.00
N PRO A 274 -11.97 12.76 -4.29
CA PRO A 274 -13.32 13.09 -4.69
C PRO A 274 -14.19 11.82 -4.67
N ASN A 275 -14.84 11.55 -3.55
CA ASN A 275 -16.03 10.68 -3.52
C ASN A 275 -17.27 11.58 -3.43
N ALA A 276 -17.81 11.97 -4.59
CA ALA A 276 -19.19 12.40 -4.71
C ALA A 276 -19.99 11.24 -5.33
N PRO A 277 -21.15 10.84 -4.78
CA PRO A 277 -22.01 9.87 -5.42
C PRO A 277 -22.65 10.51 -6.65
N ALA A 278 -22.52 9.85 -7.81
CA ALA A 278 -23.19 10.28 -9.03
C ALA A 278 -24.71 10.25 -8.83
N GLY A 279 -25.31 11.44 -8.82
CA GLY A 279 -26.73 11.67 -8.80
C GLY A 279 -27.41 11.19 -10.09
N ARG A 280 -28.65 10.76 -9.92
CA ARG A 280 -29.61 10.27 -10.90
C ARG A 280 -29.86 11.30 -12.01
N ALA A 281 -29.73 10.90 -13.27
CA ALA A 281 -30.16 11.70 -14.43
C ALA A 281 -31.68 11.60 -14.64
N PRO A 282 -32.36 12.67 -15.08
CA PRO A 282 -33.79 12.67 -15.36
C PRO A 282 -34.12 12.07 -16.74
N GLN A 283 -35.34 11.58 -16.86
CA GLN A 283 -36.00 11.14 -18.09
C GLN A 283 -36.30 12.34 -19.01
N GLY A 284 -36.24 12.13 -20.33
CA GLY A 284 -36.86 13.01 -21.32
C GLY A 284 -36.26 12.90 -22.71
N GLU A 285 -36.83 12.03 -23.55
CA GLU A 285 -37.50 12.33 -24.84
C GLU A 285 -38.07 11.04 -25.44
#